data_AF-A0A4U1L8M2-F1
#
_entry.id   AF-A0A4U1L8M2-F1
#
_cell.length_a   1.000
_cell.length_b   1.000
_cell.length_c   1.000
_cell.angle_alpha   90.00
_cell.angle_beta   90.00
_cell.angle_gamma   90.00
#
_symmetry.space_group_name_H-M   'P 1'
#
loop_
_entity.id
_entity.type
_entity.pdbx_description
1 polymer ?
#
loop_
_entity_poly.entity_id
_entity_poly.type
_entity_poly.pdbx_seq_one_letter_code
_entity_poly.pdbx_strand_id
1 'polypeptide(L)'
;MKKIKLLFKNHWQLLVIEAVIVLIYGLASYYIDKNPVGNFTMLSIIFSNEFFVAILVAIGAIYSWFASKADYEYNKNLEMLKDIDKIHDYYQDKDSFPDVVKSCQGHINDLKKIEKYKGTFLYTYLSYIEHKNGQHKQEEEQFDEQSEKTFIKNQTDNSYKEKRSLSSIKNEIGKELSINKEYIKYSRNYKDEGFWWSTWYSLDENLIDKIPDDKVILFFTSVNGQYKGVKIKGNQLKKLSKNMKASNSKTGNKTYDFYIRLRREDNTYHECRNDIPLSKYEIEEVDLNFLNKE
;
A
#
# COMPACT_ATOMS: atom_id res chain seq x y z
N MET A 1 -25.97 28.51 -15.18
CA MET A 1 -26.30 27.10 -15.48
C MET A 1 -25.34 26.06 -14.88
N LYS A 2 -24.00 26.20 -14.95
CA LYS A 2 -23.06 25.20 -14.36
C LYS A 2 -23.29 24.92 -12.87
N LYS A 3 -23.57 25.95 -12.04
CA LYS A 3 -23.84 25.80 -10.61
C LYS A 3 -25.17 25.08 -10.30
N ILE A 4 -26.24 25.38 -11.04
CA ILE A 4 -27.55 24.70 -10.93
C ILE A 4 -27.42 23.23 -11.33
N LYS A 5 -26.65 22.95 -12.39
CA LYS A 5 -26.38 21.58 -12.85
C LYS A 5 -25.57 20.78 -11.82
N LEU A 6 -24.73 21.44 -11.01
CA LEU A 6 -23.96 20.81 -9.94
C LEU A 6 -24.84 20.48 -8.72
N LEU A 7 -25.74 21.41 -8.35
CA LEU A 7 -26.75 21.22 -7.30
C LEU A 7 -27.64 19.99 -7.59
N PHE A 8 -28.17 19.89 -8.81
CA PHE A 8 -28.97 18.74 -9.25
C PHE A 8 -28.15 17.45 -9.45
N LYS A 9 -26.82 17.48 -9.47
CA LYS A 9 -26.00 16.27 -9.61
C LYS A 9 -25.64 15.69 -8.25
N ASN A 10 -25.28 16.55 -7.29
CA ASN A 10 -24.77 16.10 -5.98
C ASN A 10 -25.83 16.12 -4.87
N HIS A 11 -26.90 16.92 -5.01
CA HIS A 11 -27.88 17.16 -3.94
C HIS A 11 -29.33 16.87 -4.37
N TRP A 12 -29.54 16.13 -5.46
CA TRP A 12 -30.88 15.86 -5.99
C TRP A 12 -31.80 15.14 -5.01
N GLN A 13 -31.25 14.24 -4.18
CA GLN A 13 -32.01 13.55 -3.14
C GLN A 13 -32.60 14.52 -2.12
N LEU A 14 -31.85 15.59 -1.81
CA LEU A 14 -32.30 16.65 -0.90
C LEU A 14 -33.45 17.44 -1.53
N LEU A 15 -33.29 17.83 -2.80
CA LEU A 15 -34.33 18.54 -3.55
C LEU A 15 -35.62 17.72 -3.67
N VAL A 16 -35.51 16.39 -3.80
CA VAL A 16 -36.68 15.49 -3.83
C VAL A 16 -37.35 15.42 -2.45
N ILE A 17 -36.59 15.31 -1.36
CA ILE A 17 -37.13 15.29 0.00
C ILE A 17 -37.84 16.61 0.31
N GLU A 18 -37.19 17.74 0.02
CA GLU A 18 -37.79 19.07 0.19
C GLU A 18 -39.07 19.21 -0.63
N ALA A 19 -39.05 18.80 -1.91
CA ALA A 19 -40.24 18.83 -2.75
C ALA A 19 -41.38 17.96 -2.20
N VAL A 20 -41.09 16.77 -1.69
CA VAL A 20 -42.10 15.89 -1.07
C VAL A 20 -42.69 16.54 0.19
N ILE A 21 -41.88 17.17 1.03
CA ILE A 21 -42.34 17.87 2.23
C ILE A 21 -43.22 19.08 1.85
N VAL A 22 -42.82 19.86 0.85
CA VAL A 22 -43.63 20.98 0.30
C VAL A 22 -44.98 20.46 -0.21
N LEU A 23 -44.98 19.32 -0.90
CA LEU A 23 -46.18 18.74 -1.52
C LEU A 23 -47.14 18.19 -0.46
N ILE A 24 -46.62 17.48 0.55
CA ILE A 24 -47.40 17.01 1.70
C ILE A 24 -47.98 18.19 2.47
N TYR A 25 -47.17 19.23 2.70
CA TYR A 25 -47.61 20.44 3.38
C TYR A 25 -48.72 21.15 2.61
N GLY A 26 -48.53 21.38 1.30
CA GLY A 26 -49.52 22.03 0.45
C GLY A 26 -50.84 21.26 0.36
N LEU A 27 -50.77 19.93 0.25
CA LEU A 27 -51.97 19.08 0.24
C LEU A 27 -52.69 19.11 1.59
N ALA A 28 -51.96 18.97 2.70
CA ALA A 28 -52.54 19.02 4.03
C ALA A 28 -53.22 20.39 4.28
N SER A 29 -52.54 21.51 4.03
CA SER A 29 -53.12 22.84 4.19
C SER A 29 -54.38 23.04 3.33
N TYR A 30 -54.38 22.56 2.08
CA TYR A 30 -55.56 22.63 1.21
C TYR A 30 -56.77 21.83 1.74
N TYR A 31 -56.52 20.63 2.28
CA TYR A 31 -57.58 19.80 2.86
C TYR A 31 -58.14 20.38 4.18
N ILE A 32 -57.28 21.04 4.96
CA ILE A 32 -57.63 21.71 6.22
C ILE A 32 -58.52 22.93 5.94
N ASP A 33 -58.16 23.77 4.97
CA ASP A 33 -58.96 24.94 4.58
C ASP A 33 -60.35 24.57 4.06
N LYS A 34 -60.49 23.42 3.38
CA LYS A 34 -61.78 22.97 2.83
C LYS A 34 -62.72 22.28 3.81
N ASN A 35 -62.24 21.82 4.98
CA ASN A 35 -63.06 21.07 5.95
C ASN A 35 -62.86 21.59 7.38
N PRO A 36 -63.48 22.74 7.74
CA PRO A 36 -63.30 23.36 9.05
C PRO A 36 -64.12 22.62 10.12
N VAL A 37 -63.57 21.56 10.71
CA VAL A 37 -64.20 20.86 11.85
C VAL A 37 -63.36 21.05 13.11
N GLY A 38 -63.85 21.86 14.05
CA GLY A 38 -63.65 21.85 15.52
C GLY A 38 -62.25 21.78 16.15
N ASN A 39 -61.38 20.85 15.73
CA ASN A 39 -60.11 20.52 16.38
C ASN A 39 -58.86 21.12 15.68
N PHE A 40 -59.03 22.06 14.74
CA PHE A 40 -57.95 22.51 13.84
C PHE A 40 -57.02 23.60 14.39
N THR A 41 -57.27 24.18 15.56
CA THR A 41 -56.41 25.26 16.10
C THR A 41 -54.97 24.77 16.37
N MET A 42 -54.79 23.52 16.80
CA MET A 42 -53.47 22.92 17.01
C MET A 42 -52.78 22.57 15.68
N LEU A 43 -53.54 22.15 14.66
CA LEU A 43 -53.04 21.84 13.33
C LEU A 43 -52.63 23.10 12.55
N SER A 44 -53.36 24.22 12.68
CA SER A 44 -52.99 25.49 12.07
C SER A 44 -51.66 26.06 12.60
N ILE A 45 -51.29 25.75 13.85
CA ILE A 45 -50.00 26.14 14.45
C ILE A 45 -48.86 25.28 13.88
N ILE A 46 -49.09 23.97 13.69
CA ILE A 46 -48.11 23.05 13.08
C ILE A 46 -47.96 23.30 11.58
N PHE A 47 -49.03 23.78 10.93
CA PHE A 47 -49.03 24.17 9.52
C PHE A 47 -48.85 25.67 9.31
N SER A 48 -48.16 26.38 10.22
CA SER A 48 -47.79 27.77 9.97
C SER A 48 -46.62 27.86 8.97
N ASN A 49 -46.55 28.94 8.20
CA ASN A 49 -45.42 29.21 7.32
C ASN A 49 -44.09 29.25 8.08
N GLU A 50 -44.11 29.70 9.34
CA GLU A 50 -42.92 29.81 10.19
C GLU A 50 -42.40 28.43 10.60
N PHE A 51 -43.29 27.50 10.96
CA PHE A 51 -42.92 26.13 11.30
C PHE A 51 -42.37 25.36 10.09
N PHE A 52 -42.96 25.56 8.92
CA PHE A 52 -42.50 24.99 7.66
C PHE A 52 -41.07 25.47 7.29
N VAL A 53 -40.82 26.78 7.38
CA VAL A 53 -39.49 27.35 7.14
C VAL A 53 -38.48 26.81 8.17
N ALA A 54 -38.87 26.66 9.44
CA ALA A 54 -37.99 26.10 10.47
C ALA A 54 -37.60 24.64 10.18
N ILE A 55 -38.52 23.82 9.67
CA ILE A 55 -38.22 22.44 9.25
C ILE A 55 -37.21 22.41 8.10
N LEU A 56 -37.41 23.25 7.08
CA LEU A 56 -36.48 23.32 5.94
C LEU A 56 -35.07 23.75 6.38
N VAL A 57 -34.97 24.75 7.26
CA VAL A 57 -33.68 25.19 7.83
C VAL A 57 -33.03 24.06 8.64
N ALA A 58 -33.80 23.33 9.44
CA ALA A 58 -33.29 22.20 10.22
C ALA A 58 -32.75 21.07 9.33
N ILE A 59 -33.46 20.72 8.25
CA ILE A 59 -33.00 19.73 7.27
C ILE A 59 -31.71 20.19 6.59
N GLY A 60 -31.65 21.45 6.15
CA GLY A 60 -30.44 22.04 5.57
C GLY A 60 -29.25 22.00 6.52
N ALA A 61 -29.47 22.31 7.81
CA ALA A 61 -28.44 22.26 8.84
C ALA A 61 -27.93 20.83 9.10
N ILE A 62 -28.83 19.86 9.24
CA ILE A 62 -28.49 18.44 9.42
C ILE A 62 -27.67 17.94 8.23
N TYR A 63 -28.07 18.28 7.01
CA TYR A 63 -27.34 17.88 5.81
C TYR A 63 -25.95 18.51 5.73
N SER A 64 -25.85 19.82 6.01
CA SER A 64 -24.56 20.53 6.09
C SER A 64 -23.63 19.88 7.13
N TRP A 65 -24.18 19.43 8.26
CA TRP A 65 -23.43 18.70 9.27
C TRP A 65 -22.96 17.31 8.78
N PHE A 66 -23.82 16.54 8.12
CA PHE A 66 -23.41 15.26 7.53
C PHE A 66 -22.33 15.41 6.45
N ALA A 67 -22.47 16.40 5.57
CA ALA A 67 -21.48 16.69 4.53
C ALA A 67 -20.13 17.11 5.16
N SER A 68 -20.15 18.04 6.12
CA SER A 68 -18.92 18.47 6.80
C SER A 68 -18.25 17.35 7.59
N LYS A 69 -19.03 16.44 8.20
CA LYS A 69 -18.49 15.24 8.85
C LYS A 69 -17.80 14.29 7.86
N ALA A 70 -18.40 14.09 6.69
CA ALA A 70 -17.80 13.24 5.64
C ALA A 70 -16.48 13.83 5.12
N ASP A 71 -16.43 15.14 4.88
CA ASP A 71 -15.21 15.84 4.47
C ASP A 71 -14.15 15.82 5.56
N TYR A 72 -14.54 16.02 6.83
CA TYR A 72 -13.65 15.92 7.98
C TYR A 72 -13.02 14.52 8.09
N GLU A 73 -13.83 13.46 8.00
CA GLU A 73 -13.33 12.08 8.04
C GLU A 73 -12.39 11.78 6.86
N TYR A 74 -12.71 12.26 5.66
CA TYR A 74 -11.86 12.09 4.49
C TYR A 74 -10.49 12.76 4.70
N ASN A 75 -10.49 14.04 5.13
CA ASN A 75 -9.27 14.81 5.34
C ASN A 75 -8.41 14.24 6.48
N LYS A 76 -9.04 13.84 7.60
CA LYS A 76 -8.35 13.19 8.70
C LYS A 76 -7.63 11.91 8.26
N ASN A 77 -8.29 11.08 7.45
CA ASN A 77 -7.69 9.84 6.96
C ASN A 77 -6.59 10.10 5.93
N LEU A 78 -6.72 11.15 5.11
CA LEU A 78 -5.67 11.60 4.22
C LEU A 78 -4.43 12.07 4.99
N GLU A 79 -4.60 12.85 6.05
CA GLU A 79 -3.52 13.30 6.92
C GLU A 79 -2.82 12.12 7.58
N MET A 80 -3.58 11.16 8.13
CA MET A 80 -3.01 9.95 8.71
C MET A 80 -2.15 9.17 7.70
N LEU A 81 -2.59 9.02 6.45
CA LEU A 81 -1.78 8.36 5.41
C LEU A 81 -0.49 9.14 5.09
N LYS A 82 -0.55 10.49 5.08
CA LYS A 82 0.64 11.33 4.88
C LYS A 82 1.62 11.19 6.05
N ASP A 83 1.12 11.08 7.27
CA ASP A 83 1.96 10.89 8.44
C ASP A 83 2.58 9.49 8.44
N ILE A 84 1.85 8.45 8.01
CA ILE A 84 2.42 7.12 7.80
C ILE A 84 3.56 7.17 6.77
N ASP A 85 3.40 7.91 5.67
CA ASP A 85 4.45 8.08 4.65
C ASP A 85 5.71 8.72 5.24
N LYS A 86 5.54 9.80 6.02
CA LYS A 86 6.65 10.47 6.71
C LYS A 86 7.33 9.58 7.75
N ILE A 87 6.54 8.83 8.52
CA ILE A 87 7.06 7.88 9.52
C ILE A 87 7.90 6.82 8.81
N HIS A 88 7.42 6.29 7.69
CA HIS A 88 8.19 5.35 6.89
C HIS A 88 9.55 5.94 6.50
N ASP A 89 9.56 7.13 5.89
CA ASP A 89 10.80 7.79 5.45
C ASP A 89 11.76 8.08 6.61
N TYR A 90 11.23 8.50 7.77
CA TYR A 90 12.06 8.81 8.94
C TYR A 90 12.71 7.57 9.58
N TYR A 91 11.99 6.45 9.61
CA TYR A 91 12.48 5.23 10.22
C TYR A 91 13.22 4.30 9.26
N GLN A 92 13.20 4.55 7.94
CA GLN A 92 13.73 3.62 6.93
C GLN A 92 15.13 3.07 7.24
N ASP A 93 16.02 3.89 7.81
CA ASP A 93 17.42 3.54 8.11
C ASP A 93 17.64 3.08 9.56
N LYS A 94 16.58 3.03 10.37
CA LYS A 94 16.64 2.70 11.80
C LYS A 94 16.32 1.23 12.06
N ASP A 95 16.88 0.69 13.14
CA ASP A 95 16.65 -0.72 13.50
C ASP A 95 15.20 -0.98 13.91
N SER A 96 14.49 0.02 14.42
CA SER A 96 13.06 -0.07 14.78
C SER A 96 12.10 0.05 13.59
N PHE A 97 12.60 0.22 12.37
CA PHE A 97 11.79 0.31 11.15
C PHE A 97 10.77 -0.83 11.00
N PRO A 98 11.12 -2.12 11.21
CA PRO A 98 10.20 -3.23 10.99
C PRO A 98 8.95 -3.15 11.87
N ASP A 99 9.13 -2.85 13.15
CA ASP A 99 8.05 -2.76 14.13
C ASP A 99 7.12 -1.58 13.84
N VAL A 100 7.71 -0.44 13.47
CA VAL A 100 6.97 0.77 13.11
C VAL A 100 6.14 0.53 11.85
N VAL A 101 6.73 -0.05 10.80
CA VAL A 101 6.03 -0.38 9.55
C VAL A 101 4.89 -1.38 9.80
N LYS A 102 5.11 -2.39 10.64
CA LYS A 102 4.08 -3.36 11.02
C LYS A 102 2.89 -2.70 11.72
N SER A 103 3.15 -1.76 12.63
CA SER A 103 2.11 -0.98 13.30
C SER A 103 1.32 -0.11 12.31
N CYS A 104 2.02 0.63 11.43
CA CYS A 104 1.40 1.42 10.38
C CYS A 104 0.55 0.57 9.42
N GLN A 105 0.96 -0.66 9.13
CA GLN A 105 0.20 -1.57 8.29
C GLN A 105 -1.16 -1.94 8.90
N GLY A 106 -1.28 -2.00 10.23
CA GLY A 106 -2.56 -2.19 10.91
C GLY A 106 -3.57 -1.10 10.54
N HIS A 107 -3.14 0.16 10.63
CA HIS A 107 -3.97 1.31 10.27
C HIS A 107 -4.37 1.34 8.79
N ILE A 108 -3.46 0.97 7.88
CA ILE A 108 -3.74 0.87 6.45
C ILE A 108 -4.80 -0.20 6.18
N ASN A 109 -4.68 -1.37 6.80
CA ASN A 109 -5.63 -2.47 6.64
C ASN A 109 -7.04 -2.08 7.10
N ASP A 110 -7.15 -1.28 8.17
CA ASP A 110 -8.44 -0.80 8.65
C ASP A 110 -9.08 0.21 7.70
N LEU A 111 -8.31 1.15 7.16
CA LEU A 111 -8.81 2.08 6.14
C LEU A 111 -9.26 1.37 4.86
N LYS A 112 -8.58 0.30 4.46
CA LYS A 112 -8.89 -0.46 3.24
C LYS A 112 -10.26 -1.15 3.29
N LYS A 113 -10.74 -1.49 4.49
CA LYS A 113 -12.08 -2.10 4.69
C LYS A 113 -13.21 -1.13 4.40
N ILE A 114 -12.93 0.18 4.32
CA ILE A 114 -13.94 1.22 4.17
C ILE A 114 -14.29 1.38 2.67
N GLU A 115 -15.43 0.84 2.25
CA GLU A 115 -15.85 0.84 0.84
C GLU A 115 -16.02 2.25 0.24
N LYS A 116 -16.38 3.23 1.07
CA LYS A 116 -16.65 4.62 0.64
C LYS A 116 -15.46 5.31 -0.04
N TYR A 117 -14.25 4.78 0.11
CA TYR A 117 -13.04 5.34 -0.50
C TYR A 117 -12.76 4.81 -1.90
N LYS A 118 -13.38 3.69 -2.31
CA LYS A 118 -13.15 3.11 -3.65
C LYS A 118 -13.39 4.17 -4.74
N GLY A 119 -12.43 4.33 -5.66
CA GLY A 119 -12.50 5.30 -6.75
C GLY A 119 -12.13 6.74 -6.40
N THR A 120 -11.66 7.01 -5.17
CA THR A 120 -11.18 8.35 -4.75
C THR A 120 -9.65 8.44 -4.80
N PHE A 121 -9.13 9.69 -4.76
CA PHE A 121 -7.69 9.92 -4.59
C PHE A 121 -7.16 9.28 -3.31
N LEU A 122 -7.92 9.34 -2.20
CA LEU A 122 -7.53 8.71 -0.94
C LEU A 122 -7.25 7.21 -1.08
N TYR A 123 -8.07 6.48 -1.86
CA TYR A 123 -7.84 5.07 -2.12
C TYR A 123 -6.61 4.80 -3.00
N THR A 124 -6.32 5.71 -3.93
CA THR A 124 -5.09 5.67 -4.73
C THR A 124 -3.87 5.86 -3.83
N TYR A 125 -3.90 6.86 -2.96
CA TYR A 125 -2.82 7.13 -2.02
C TYR A 125 -2.67 6.00 -0.98
N LEU A 126 -3.78 5.45 -0.49
CA LEU A 126 -3.79 4.27 0.38
C LEU A 126 -3.10 3.08 -0.28
N SER A 127 -3.40 2.81 -1.56
CA SER A 127 -2.77 1.72 -2.32
C SER A 127 -1.26 1.93 -2.47
N TYR A 128 -0.82 3.17 -2.67
CA TYR A 128 0.60 3.54 -2.72
C TYR A 128 1.30 3.28 -1.38
N ILE A 129 0.75 3.77 -0.27
CA ILE A 129 1.33 3.60 1.07
C ILE A 129 1.31 2.12 1.48
N GLU A 130 0.24 1.38 1.18
CA GLU A 130 0.15 -0.07 1.41
C GLU A 130 1.26 -0.81 0.66
N HIS A 131 1.48 -0.47 -0.62
CA HIS A 131 2.52 -1.10 -1.41
C HIS A 131 3.91 -0.84 -0.84
N LYS A 132 4.19 0.42 -0.48
CA LYS A 132 5.46 0.85 0.11
C LYS A 132 5.76 0.11 1.42
N ASN A 133 4.75 -0.06 2.28
CA ASN A 133 4.90 -0.76 3.57
C ASN A 133 4.87 -2.29 3.43
N GLY A 134 4.09 -2.82 2.50
CA GLY A 134 3.86 -4.25 2.32
C GLY A 134 5.07 -5.01 1.80
N GLN A 135 5.91 -4.39 0.96
CA GLN A 135 7.16 -5.00 0.48
C GLN A 135 8.07 -5.38 1.65
N HIS A 136 8.26 -4.47 2.60
CA HIS A 136 9.16 -4.68 3.74
C HIS A 136 8.70 -5.85 4.62
N LYS A 137 7.40 -5.93 4.92
CA LYS A 137 6.82 -7.00 5.74
C LYS A 137 7.11 -8.38 5.14
N GLN A 138 6.97 -8.53 3.82
CA GLN A 138 7.24 -9.80 3.14
C GLN A 138 8.71 -10.21 3.21
N GLU A 139 9.64 -9.25 3.08
CA GLU A 139 11.07 -9.53 3.16
C GLU A 139 11.50 -9.96 4.58
N GLU A 140 11.01 -9.27 5.62
CA GLU A 140 11.29 -9.62 7.02
C GLU A 140 10.72 -10.99 7.40
N GLU A 141 9.46 -11.29 7.05
CA GLU A 141 8.85 -12.60 7.32
C GLU A 141 9.67 -13.74 6.67
N GLN A 142 10.13 -13.54 5.43
CA GLN A 142 11.00 -14.50 4.76
C GLN A 142 12.36 -14.66 5.44
N PHE A 143 12.93 -13.55 5.92
CA PHE A 143 14.22 -13.56 6.61
C PHE A 143 14.14 -14.25 7.97
N ASP A 144 13.08 -13.99 8.74
CA ASP A 144 12.81 -14.66 10.01
C ASP A 144 12.65 -16.17 9.85
N GLU A 145 11.81 -16.61 8.90
CA GLU A 145 11.64 -18.03 8.60
C GLU A 145 12.96 -18.73 8.20
N GLN A 146 13.80 -18.04 7.42
CA GLN A 146 15.05 -18.62 6.96
C GLN A 146 16.14 -18.63 8.05
N SER A 147 16.23 -17.56 8.84
CA SER A 147 17.15 -17.48 9.97
C SER A 147 16.82 -18.51 11.04
N GLU A 148 15.54 -18.75 11.34
CA GLU A 148 15.10 -19.82 12.25
C GLU A 148 15.51 -21.22 11.75
N LYS A 149 15.30 -21.51 10.46
CA LYS A 149 15.74 -22.78 9.87
C LYS A 149 17.26 -22.98 9.94
N THR A 150 18.02 -21.89 9.82
CA THR A 150 19.48 -21.92 9.91
C THR A 150 19.92 -22.09 11.37
N PHE A 151 19.23 -21.43 12.32
CA PHE A 151 19.50 -21.52 13.75
C PHE A 151 19.25 -22.94 14.29
N ILE A 152 18.12 -23.58 13.92
CA ILE A 152 17.83 -24.97 14.28
C ILE A 152 18.92 -25.92 13.77
N LYS A 153 19.47 -25.65 12.58
CA LYS A 153 20.53 -26.48 11.98
C LYS A 153 21.89 -26.30 12.66
N ASN A 154 22.13 -25.14 13.28
CA ASN A 154 23.39 -24.79 13.92
C ASN A 154 23.41 -25.05 15.44
N GLN A 155 22.30 -25.42 16.09
CA GLN A 155 22.29 -25.80 17.51
C GLN A 155 23.11 -27.05 17.85
N THR A 156 23.63 -27.77 16.85
CA THR A 156 24.67 -28.80 17.05
C THR A 156 26.07 -28.22 17.29
N ASP A 157 26.30 -26.93 17.03
CA ASP A 157 27.56 -26.22 17.29
C ASP A 157 27.32 -25.02 18.24
N ASN A 158 27.99 -25.03 19.39
CA ASN A 158 27.80 -24.16 20.57
C ASN A 158 28.18 -22.67 20.38
N SER A 159 27.69 -22.01 19.32
CA SER A 159 27.88 -20.58 19.07
C SER A 159 26.52 -19.89 19.08
N TYR A 160 26.16 -19.26 20.20
CA TYR A 160 24.99 -18.38 20.29
C TYR A 160 25.28 -17.10 19.50
N LYS A 161 25.10 -17.14 18.18
CA LYS A 161 25.13 -15.95 17.33
C LYS A 161 23.84 -15.15 17.56
N GLU A 162 23.99 -13.89 17.96
CA GLU A 162 22.87 -12.97 18.13
C GLU A 162 22.12 -12.81 16.80
N LYS A 163 20.79 -12.97 16.82
CA LYS A 163 19.95 -12.93 15.61
C LYS A 163 19.92 -11.48 15.09
N ARG A 164 20.76 -11.15 14.11
CA ARG A 164 20.73 -9.84 13.42
C ARG A 164 19.39 -9.68 12.69
N SER A 165 18.80 -8.48 12.74
CA SER A 165 17.62 -8.15 11.93
C SER A 165 17.99 -7.93 10.46
N LEU A 166 17.04 -8.15 9.54
CA LEU A 166 17.26 -7.87 8.12
C LEU A 166 17.57 -6.39 7.90
N SER A 167 16.85 -5.50 8.60
CA SER A 167 17.10 -4.06 8.61
C SER A 167 18.57 -3.72 8.91
N SER A 168 19.16 -4.33 9.94
CA SER A 168 20.56 -4.14 10.34
C SER A 168 21.53 -4.61 9.25
N ILE A 169 21.28 -5.78 8.66
CA ILE A 169 22.09 -6.33 7.57
C ILE A 169 22.06 -5.40 6.34
N LYS A 170 20.87 -4.93 5.94
CA LYS A 170 20.75 -3.99 4.82
C LYS A 170 21.45 -2.67 5.09
N ASN A 171 21.42 -2.18 6.32
CA ASN A 171 22.16 -0.98 6.72
C ASN A 171 23.67 -1.18 6.56
N GLU A 172 24.20 -2.35 6.93
CA GLU A 172 25.61 -2.71 6.78
C GLU A 172 26.02 -2.79 5.31
N ILE A 173 25.23 -3.51 4.49
CA ILE A 173 25.42 -3.57 3.03
C ILE A 173 25.40 -2.17 2.41
N GLY A 174 24.42 -1.35 2.81
CA GLY A 174 24.26 -0.01 2.26
C GLY A 174 25.43 0.91 2.55
N LYS A 175 26.02 0.80 3.76
CA LYS A 175 27.25 1.51 4.13
C LYS A 175 28.45 1.03 3.33
N GLU A 176 28.69 -0.29 3.31
CA GLU A 176 29.89 -0.86 2.69
C GLU A 176 29.90 -0.65 1.17
N LEU A 177 28.74 -0.79 0.52
CA LEU A 177 28.62 -0.71 -0.93
C LEU A 177 28.14 0.65 -1.44
N SER A 178 27.87 1.61 -0.54
CA SER A 178 27.28 2.91 -0.88
C SER A 178 25.96 2.79 -1.67
N ILE A 179 25.13 1.80 -1.32
CA ILE A 179 23.82 1.54 -1.93
C ILE A 179 22.73 1.98 -0.96
N ASN A 180 21.76 2.76 -1.45
CA ASN A 180 20.65 3.18 -0.60
C ASN A 180 19.81 1.97 -0.18
N LYS A 181 19.41 1.89 1.09
CA LYS A 181 18.76 0.71 1.68
C LYS A 181 17.52 0.26 0.92
N GLU A 182 16.76 1.20 0.36
CA GLU A 182 15.57 0.97 -0.46
C GLU A 182 15.85 0.09 -1.71
N TYR A 183 17.07 0.13 -2.25
CA TYR A 183 17.52 -0.64 -3.40
C TYR A 183 18.21 -1.96 -3.02
N ILE A 184 18.18 -2.34 -1.73
CA ILE A 184 18.73 -3.59 -1.22
C ILE A 184 17.55 -4.53 -0.93
N LYS A 185 17.41 -5.59 -1.72
CA LYS A 185 16.26 -6.50 -1.72
C LYS A 185 16.66 -7.88 -1.26
N TYR A 186 15.95 -8.40 -0.26
CA TYR A 186 16.13 -9.75 0.25
C TYR A 186 15.01 -10.67 -0.22
N SER A 187 15.36 -11.93 -0.47
CA SER A 187 14.41 -13.01 -0.68
C SER A 187 15.00 -14.28 -0.12
N ARG A 188 14.16 -15.15 0.45
CA ARG A 188 14.64 -16.42 0.99
C ARG A 188 15.15 -17.35 -0.11
N ASN A 189 16.19 -18.12 0.19
CA ASN A 189 16.71 -19.13 -0.73
C ASN A 189 15.83 -20.39 -0.71
N TYR A 190 15.40 -20.81 -1.88
CA TYR A 190 14.63 -22.02 -2.10
C TYR A 190 15.58 -23.17 -2.46
N LYS A 191 15.37 -24.33 -1.85
CA LYS A 191 16.10 -25.54 -2.25
C LYS A 191 15.53 -26.01 -3.59
N ASP A 192 16.39 -26.02 -4.60
CA ASP A 192 16.05 -26.48 -5.94
C ASP A 192 17.21 -27.33 -6.48
N GLU A 193 16.88 -28.47 -7.07
CA GLU A 193 17.87 -29.41 -7.58
C GLU A 193 18.58 -28.78 -8.78
N GLY A 194 19.91 -28.95 -8.86
CA GLY A 194 20.71 -28.34 -9.93
C GLY A 194 21.05 -26.86 -9.73
N PHE A 195 20.62 -26.23 -8.63
CA PHE A 195 20.94 -24.82 -8.33
C PHE A 195 21.66 -24.65 -6.98
N TRP A 196 22.58 -23.68 -6.93
CA TRP A 196 23.24 -23.23 -5.69
C TRP A 196 22.45 -22.12 -4.99
N TRP A 197 21.83 -21.26 -5.79
CA TRP A 197 20.96 -20.15 -5.38
C TRP A 197 19.69 -20.30 -6.18
N SER A 198 18.53 -20.29 -5.54
CA SER A 198 17.23 -20.11 -6.22
C SER A 198 16.35 -19.18 -5.40
N THR A 199 16.14 -17.95 -5.89
CA THR A 199 15.25 -16.97 -5.24
C THR A 199 14.34 -16.32 -6.27
N TRP A 200 13.32 -15.61 -5.79
CA TRP A 200 12.52 -14.74 -6.63
C TRP A 200 12.13 -13.47 -5.87
N TYR A 201 12.00 -12.36 -6.61
CA TYR A 201 11.64 -11.05 -6.06
C TYR A 201 10.40 -10.53 -6.80
N SER A 202 9.41 -10.07 -6.05
CA SER A 202 8.23 -9.38 -6.61
C SER A 202 8.60 -7.94 -6.95
N LEU A 203 8.67 -7.60 -8.24
CA LEU A 203 8.97 -6.23 -8.69
C LEU A 203 7.73 -5.59 -9.32
N ASP A 204 7.25 -4.48 -8.76
CA ASP A 204 6.14 -3.71 -9.34
C ASP A 204 6.61 -2.89 -10.56
N GLU A 205 5.78 -2.82 -11.60
CA GLU A 205 6.07 -2.06 -12.82
C GLU A 205 6.40 -0.59 -12.51
N ASN A 206 5.65 0.07 -11.62
CA ASN A 206 5.93 1.46 -11.26
C ASN A 206 7.23 1.61 -10.47
N LEU A 207 7.60 0.61 -9.66
CA LEU A 207 8.89 0.61 -8.98
C LEU A 207 10.00 0.58 -10.03
N ILE A 208 9.92 -0.36 -10.99
CA ILE A 208 10.93 -0.50 -12.06
C ILE A 208 11.04 0.78 -12.89
N ASP A 209 9.92 1.38 -13.26
CA ASP A 209 9.89 2.59 -14.10
C ASP A 209 10.50 3.81 -13.39
N LYS A 210 10.30 3.93 -12.08
CA LYS A 210 10.78 5.07 -11.28
C LYS A 210 12.24 4.97 -10.84
N ILE A 211 12.87 3.78 -10.93
CA ILE A 211 14.28 3.62 -10.57
C ILE A 211 15.14 4.49 -11.52
N PRO A 212 16.03 5.35 -11.02
CA PRO A 212 16.95 6.09 -11.87
C PRO A 212 17.93 5.16 -12.61
N ASP A 213 18.29 5.52 -13.84
CA ASP A 213 19.03 4.64 -14.75
C ASP A 213 20.42 4.25 -14.24
N ASP A 214 21.08 5.16 -13.51
CA ASP A 214 22.41 5.02 -12.93
C ASP A 214 22.43 4.32 -11.56
N LYS A 215 21.27 4.18 -10.91
CA LYS A 215 21.18 3.57 -9.57
C LYS A 215 21.42 2.08 -9.63
N VAL A 216 22.15 1.58 -8.62
CA VAL A 216 22.43 0.16 -8.44
C VAL A 216 21.39 -0.43 -7.50
N ILE A 217 20.78 -1.54 -7.92
CA ILE A 217 19.94 -2.40 -7.09
C ILE A 217 20.74 -3.65 -6.73
N LEU A 218 20.69 -4.04 -5.45
CA LEU A 218 21.30 -5.26 -4.95
C LEU A 218 20.22 -6.25 -4.53
N PHE A 219 20.32 -7.47 -5.05
CA PHE A 219 19.48 -8.60 -4.69
C PHE A 219 20.34 -9.59 -3.92
N PHE A 220 19.92 -9.98 -2.71
CA PHE A 220 20.67 -10.93 -1.92
C PHE A 220 19.80 -11.96 -1.22
N THR A 221 20.47 -13.02 -0.78
CA THR A 221 19.87 -14.11 -0.02
C THR A 221 20.91 -14.73 0.92
N SER A 222 20.47 -15.66 1.77
CA SER A 222 21.37 -16.52 2.53
C SER A 222 21.38 -17.91 1.90
N VAL A 223 22.55 -18.44 1.60
CA VAL A 223 22.75 -19.82 1.12
C VAL A 223 23.63 -20.54 2.13
N ASN A 224 23.07 -21.55 2.80
CA ASN A 224 23.78 -22.32 3.83
C ASN A 224 24.43 -21.44 4.92
N GLY A 225 23.76 -20.38 5.35
CA GLY A 225 24.27 -19.47 6.38
C GLY A 225 25.25 -18.40 5.88
N GLN A 226 25.60 -18.39 4.59
CA GLN A 226 26.42 -17.34 3.98
C GLN A 226 25.56 -16.42 3.12
N TYR A 227 25.74 -15.11 3.25
CA TYR A 227 25.07 -14.16 2.38
C TYR A 227 25.69 -14.15 0.99
N LYS A 228 24.83 -14.22 -0.04
CA LYS A 228 25.21 -14.09 -1.45
C LYS A 228 24.38 -12.99 -2.10
N GLY A 229 25.01 -12.20 -2.97
CA GLY A 229 24.41 -11.02 -3.58
C GLY A 229 24.72 -10.91 -5.06
N VAL A 230 23.80 -10.33 -5.83
CA VAL A 230 24.05 -9.84 -7.19
C VAL A 230 23.56 -8.40 -7.29
N LYS A 231 24.22 -7.59 -8.13
CA LYS A 231 23.83 -6.20 -8.40
C LYS A 231 23.50 -5.98 -9.86
N ILE A 232 22.60 -5.03 -10.12
CA ILE A 232 22.19 -4.60 -11.47
C ILE A 232 21.95 -3.08 -11.48
N LYS A 233 22.23 -2.41 -12.60
CA LYS A 233 21.88 -1.01 -12.80
C LYS A 233 20.41 -0.84 -13.18
N GLY A 234 19.82 0.29 -12.80
CA GLY A 234 18.42 0.62 -13.07
C GLY A 234 18.03 0.51 -14.54
N ASN A 235 18.86 1.05 -15.44
CA ASN A 235 18.62 0.94 -16.88
C ASN A 235 18.63 -0.51 -17.40
N GLN A 236 19.50 -1.38 -16.86
CA GLN A 236 19.56 -2.78 -17.22
C GLN A 236 18.38 -3.56 -16.65
N LEU A 237 17.94 -3.24 -15.43
CA LEU A 237 16.74 -3.83 -14.85
C LEU A 237 15.49 -3.48 -15.66
N LYS A 238 15.37 -2.23 -16.12
CA LYS A 238 14.30 -1.79 -17.04
C LYS A 238 14.35 -2.50 -18.40
N LYS A 239 15.54 -2.84 -18.90
CA LYS A 239 15.68 -3.65 -20.13
C LYS A 239 15.28 -5.10 -19.88
N LEU A 240 15.70 -5.67 -18.75
CA LEU A 240 15.38 -7.03 -18.35
C LEU A 240 13.87 -7.21 -18.16
N SER A 241 13.20 -6.29 -17.48
CA SER A 241 11.77 -6.37 -17.20
C SER A 241 10.90 -6.45 -18.46
N LYS A 242 11.32 -5.84 -19.57
CA LYS A 242 10.64 -5.95 -20.87
C LYS A 242 10.62 -7.37 -21.44
N ASN A 243 11.60 -8.19 -21.06
CA ASN A 243 11.71 -9.59 -21.48
C ASN A 243 11.17 -10.56 -20.43
N MET A 244 10.71 -10.06 -19.27
CA MET A 244 10.10 -10.88 -18.24
C MET A 244 8.60 -11.03 -18.44
N LYS A 245 8.09 -12.24 -18.18
CA LYS A 245 6.65 -12.48 -18.11
C LYS A 245 6.03 -11.80 -16.88
N ALA A 246 5.13 -10.84 -17.13
CA ALA A 246 4.33 -10.22 -16.10
C ALA A 246 3.36 -11.23 -15.44
N SER A 247 3.15 -11.09 -14.14
CA SER A 247 2.06 -11.70 -13.38
C SER A 247 0.90 -10.69 -13.24
N ASN A 248 -0.34 -11.20 -13.29
CA ASN A 248 -1.52 -10.36 -13.06
C ASN A 248 -1.52 -9.92 -11.60
N SER A 249 -1.37 -8.61 -11.34
CA SER A 249 -1.55 -8.09 -9.99
C SER A 249 -3.02 -7.82 -9.68
N LYS A 250 -3.37 -7.86 -8.39
CA LYS A 250 -4.69 -7.46 -7.90
C LYS A 250 -4.90 -5.94 -7.90
N THR A 251 -3.84 -5.15 -8.12
CA THR A 251 -3.84 -3.68 -7.99
C THR A 251 -3.87 -2.95 -9.34
N GLY A 252 -3.90 -3.67 -10.46
CA GLY A 252 -3.99 -3.10 -11.82
C GLY A 252 -2.64 -2.80 -12.48
N ASN A 253 -1.56 -2.67 -11.71
CA ASN A 253 -0.18 -2.60 -12.25
C ASN A 253 0.35 -3.98 -12.58
N LYS A 254 1.29 -4.11 -13.50
CA LYS A 254 1.97 -5.41 -13.66
C LYS A 254 2.93 -5.65 -12.52
N THR A 255 3.06 -6.91 -12.12
CA THR A 255 4.12 -7.37 -11.24
C THR A 255 5.02 -8.32 -12.02
N TYR A 256 6.31 -8.26 -11.78
CA TYR A 256 7.32 -9.10 -12.41
C TYR A 256 7.97 -9.96 -11.34
N ASP A 257 7.78 -11.28 -11.45
CA ASP A 257 8.44 -12.22 -10.56
C ASP A 257 9.86 -12.44 -11.10
N PHE A 258 10.85 -11.77 -10.50
CA PHE A 258 12.24 -11.83 -10.92
C PHE A 258 12.94 -13.01 -10.28
N TYR A 259 13.08 -14.11 -11.01
CA TYR A 259 13.81 -15.28 -10.53
C TYR A 259 15.31 -15.09 -10.71
N ILE A 260 16.09 -15.29 -9.66
CA ILE A 260 17.55 -15.33 -9.73
C ILE A 260 17.97 -16.74 -9.34
N ARG A 261 18.56 -17.47 -10.29
CA ARG A 261 19.10 -18.79 -10.03
C ARG A 261 20.53 -18.92 -10.49
N LEU A 262 21.38 -19.53 -9.65
CA LEU A 262 22.75 -19.90 -9.98
C LEU A 262 22.82 -21.39 -10.29
N ARG A 263 23.06 -21.76 -11.55
CA ARG A 263 23.19 -23.16 -11.99
C ARG A 263 24.47 -23.77 -11.42
N ARG A 264 24.41 -25.05 -11.03
CA ARG A 264 25.60 -25.79 -10.55
C ARG A 264 26.54 -26.22 -11.67
N GLU A 265 26.00 -26.44 -12.86
CA GLU A 265 26.73 -27.00 -14.01
C GLU A 265 27.78 -26.02 -14.55
N ASP A 266 27.42 -24.74 -14.70
CA ASP A 266 28.24 -23.73 -15.35
C ASP A 266 28.51 -22.48 -14.48
N ASN A 267 28.00 -22.46 -13.24
CA ASN A 267 28.07 -21.31 -12.33
C ASN A 267 27.56 -20.00 -12.95
N THR A 268 26.53 -20.07 -13.80
CA THR A 268 25.91 -18.88 -14.39
C THR A 268 24.59 -18.52 -13.74
N TYR A 269 24.30 -17.21 -13.71
CA TYR A 269 23.04 -16.67 -13.23
C TYR A 269 22.00 -16.60 -14.35
N HIS A 270 20.80 -17.13 -14.10
CA HIS A 270 19.67 -17.13 -15.03
C HIS A 270 18.37 -16.62 -14.39
N GLU A 271 17.58 -15.90 -15.17
CA GLU A 271 16.15 -15.75 -14.96
C GLU A 271 15.46 -17.01 -15.52
N CYS A 272 15.07 -17.93 -14.64
CA CYS A 272 14.64 -19.26 -15.08
C CYS A 272 13.23 -19.30 -15.65
N ARG A 273 12.35 -18.34 -15.36
CA ARG A 273 10.98 -18.37 -15.90
C ARG A 273 10.97 -18.13 -17.41
N ASN A 274 11.91 -17.33 -17.90
CA ASN A 274 12.02 -16.95 -19.30
C ASN A 274 13.33 -17.44 -19.94
N ASP A 275 14.10 -18.26 -19.21
CA ASP A 275 15.44 -18.76 -19.56
C ASP A 275 16.39 -17.68 -20.10
N ILE A 276 16.50 -16.59 -19.34
CA ILE A 276 17.31 -15.44 -19.73
C ILE A 276 18.65 -15.48 -18.98
N PRO A 277 19.80 -15.56 -19.68
CA PRO A 277 21.10 -15.39 -19.04
C PRO A 277 21.23 -13.98 -18.47
N LEU A 278 21.48 -13.87 -17.16
CA LEU A 278 21.55 -12.58 -16.47
C LEU A 278 22.81 -11.79 -16.83
N SER A 279 23.86 -12.46 -17.32
CA SER A 279 25.08 -11.83 -17.84
C SER A 279 24.79 -10.86 -19.00
N LYS A 280 23.72 -11.06 -19.77
CA LYS A 280 23.29 -10.14 -20.84
C LYS A 280 22.87 -8.76 -20.33
N TYR A 281 22.59 -8.63 -19.04
CA TYR A 281 22.10 -7.42 -18.38
C TYR A 281 23.09 -6.86 -17.36
N GLU A 282 24.37 -7.19 -17.52
CA GLU A 282 25.46 -6.70 -16.65
C GLU A 282 25.19 -7.00 -15.16
N ILE A 283 24.55 -8.14 -14.87
CA ILE A 283 24.40 -8.61 -13.50
C ILE A 283 25.76 -9.13 -13.02
N GLU A 284 26.23 -8.55 -11.93
CA GLU A 284 27.51 -8.86 -11.30
C GLU A 284 27.27 -9.47 -9.92
N GLU A 285 28.02 -10.52 -9.58
CA GLU A 285 28.05 -11.05 -8.22
C GLU A 285 28.74 -10.04 -7.28
N VAL A 286 28.24 -9.97 -6.04
CA VAL A 286 28.75 -9.08 -5.01
C VAL A 286 29.26 -9.92 -3.86
N ASP A 287 30.49 -9.64 -3.44
CA ASP A 287 31.06 -10.24 -2.25
C ASP A 287 30.41 -9.63 -1.00
N LEU A 288 29.63 -10.43 -0.28
CA LEU A 288 28.99 -10.09 0.98
C LEU A 288 29.70 -10.71 2.20
N ASN A 289 30.95 -11.16 2.05
CA ASN A 289 31.73 -11.79 3.12
C ASN A 289 31.97 -10.86 4.31
N PHE A 290 31.89 -9.54 4.15
CA PHE A 290 31.97 -8.59 5.26
C PHE A 290 30.84 -8.79 6.28
N LEU A 291 29.67 -9.27 5.86
CA LEU A 291 28.56 -9.63 6.77
C LEU A 291 28.86 -10.88 7.61
N ASN A 292 29.85 -11.67 7.21
CA ASN A 292 30.26 -12.89 7.89
C ASN A 292 31.41 -12.65 8.90
N LYS A 293 32.00 -11.45 8.92
CA LYS A 293 33.07 -11.09 9.84
C LYS A 293 32.48 -10.68 11.19
N GLU A 294 32.88 -11.38 12.23
CA GLU A 294 32.84 -10.94 13.64
C GLU A 294 34.23 -10.47 14.04
#